data_AF-A0A143PFJ9-F1
#
_entry.id   AF-A0A143PFJ9-F1
#
_cell.length_a   1.000
_cell.length_b   1.000
_cell.length_c   1.000
_cell.angle_alpha   90.00
_cell.angle_beta   90.00
_cell.angle_gamma   90.00
#
_symmetry.space_group_name_H-M   'P 1'
#
loop_
_entity.id
_entity.type
_entity.pdbx_description
1 polymer ?
#
loop_
_entity_poly.entity_id
_entity_poly.type
_entity_poly.pdbx_seq_one_letter_code
_entity_poly.pdbx_strand_id
1 'polypeptide(L)'
;MVARSTLGYRDRRGLLASSAVSTLTQSALLSQPVMVDGRHACTWKRALPNRSDSPFTLALRLLEPLRPGVRRALDVASERYGTYLRRSVAVNVR
;
A
#
# COMPACT_ATOMS: atom_id res chain seq x y z
N MET A 1 -10.50 26.79 7.02
CA MET A 1 -9.34 25.97 6.64
C MET A 1 -9.26 24.81 7.62
N VAL A 2 -9.70 23.61 7.25
CA VAL A 2 -9.78 22.47 8.18
C VAL A 2 -8.48 21.67 8.10
N ALA A 3 -7.66 21.76 9.14
CA ALA A 3 -6.53 20.87 9.31
C ALA A 3 -7.05 19.44 9.56
N ARG A 4 -6.84 18.54 8.60
CA ARG A 4 -7.12 17.11 8.76
C ARG A 4 -5.94 16.50 9.52
N SER A 5 -6.11 16.26 10.81
CA SER A 5 -5.14 15.53 11.62
C SER A 5 -5.44 14.04 11.54
N THR A 6 -4.53 13.28 10.91
CA THR A 6 -4.59 11.82 10.88
C THR A 6 -4.07 11.28 12.22
N LEU A 7 -4.96 10.71 13.04
CA LEU A 7 -4.59 10.10 14.32
C LEU A 7 -3.94 8.74 14.07
N GLY A 8 -2.61 8.68 14.17
CA GLY A 8 -1.83 7.46 13.97
C GLY A 8 -1.20 6.96 15.27
N TYR A 9 -1.72 5.86 15.81
CA TYR A 9 -1.18 5.14 16.97
C TYR A 9 0.36 4.98 16.91
N ARG A 10 1.09 5.46 17.93
CA ARG A 10 2.54 5.76 17.88
C ARG A 10 3.43 4.69 18.51
N ASP A 11 2.97 3.45 18.66
CA ASP A 11 3.88 2.32 18.91
C ASP A 11 3.67 1.22 17.87
N ARG A 12 4.67 1.07 16.98
CA ARG A 12 4.63 0.19 15.82
C ARG A 12 5.91 -0.64 15.69
N ARG A 13 6.69 -0.75 16.78
CA ARG A 13 7.91 -1.56 16.82
C ARG A 13 7.63 -3.03 16.46
N GLY A 14 6.43 -3.54 16.79
CA GLY A 14 5.98 -4.88 16.41
C GLY A 14 5.63 -5.08 14.93
N LEU A 15 5.59 -4.02 14.12
CA LEU A 15 5.32 -4.12 12.66
C LEU A 15 6.59 -4.26 11.82
N LEU A 16 7.77 -4.10 12.43
CA LEU A 16 9.05 -4.17 11.76
C LEU A 16 9.54 -5.62 11.83
N ALA A 17 9.51 -6.33 10.69
CA ALA A 17 10.24 -7.58 10.57
C ALA A 17 11.73 -7.32 10.87
N SER A 18 12.35 -8.22 11.65
CA SER A 18 13.63 -8.02 12.36
C SER A 18 14.88 -7.82 11.48
N SER A 19 14.74 -7.62 10.17
CA SER A 19 15.84 -7.40 9.25
C SER A 19 15.98 -5.92 8.89
N ALA A 20 17.14 -5.34 9.19
CA ALA A 20 17.62 -3.98 8.88
C ALA A 20 16.78 -3.21 7.84
N VAL A 21 15.76 -2.52 8.34
CA VAL A 21 14.85 -1.70 7.53
C VAL A 21 15.56 -0.40 7.17
N SER A 22 15.99 -0.26 5.91
CA SER A 22 16.60 0.99 5.39
C SER A 22 15.69 2.20 5.65
N THR A 23 16.26 3.41 5.75
CA THR A 23 15.50 4.67 5.96
C THR A 23 14.42 4.89 4.90
N LEU A 24 14.64 4.42 3.66
CA LEU A 24 13.63 4.39 2.59
C LEU A 24 12.48 3.44 2.89
N THR A 25 12.78 2.26 3.42
CA THR A 25 11.78 1.31 3.89
C THR A 25 11.00 1.87 5.08
N GLN A 26 11.67 2.57 6.01
CA GLN A 26 11.02 3.27 7.14
C GLN A 26 10.08 4.38 6.66
N SER A 27 10.45 5.20 5.67
CA SER A 27 9.57 6.22 5.10
C SER A 27 8.37 5.63 4.33
N ALA A 28 8.58 4.52 3.63
CA ALA A 28 7.52 3.80 2.94
C ALA A 28 6.55 3.10 3.92
N LEU A 29 7.06 2.53 5.01
CA LEU A 29 6.32 2.04 6.19
C LEU A 29 5.41 3.12 6.79
N LEU A 30 5.85 4.38 6.78
CA LEU A 30 5.17 5.48 7.45
C LEU A 30 4.04 6.12 6.64
N SER A 31 3.98 5.91 5.32
CA SER A 31 3.03 6.63 4.48
C SER A 31 1.94 5.73 3.89
N GLN A 32 2.27 4.50 3.48
CA GLN A 32 1.36 3.65 2.68
C GLN A 32 1.59 2.15 2.91
N PRO A 33 1.44 1.63 4.14
CA PRO A 33 1.59 0.20 4.41
C PRO A 33 0.35 -0.60 3.96
N VAL A 34 0.58 -1.82 3.50
CA VAL A 34 -0.45 -2.86 3.35
C VAL A 34 -0.28 -3.90 4.43
N MET A 35 -1.31 -4.03 5.25
CA MET A 35 -1.34 -4.97 6.36
C MET A 35 -2.08 -6.25 5.97
N VAL A 36 -1.47 -7.40 6.28
CA VAL A 36 -2.04 -8.73 6.06
C VAL A 36 -1.84 -9.51 7.35
N ASP A 37 -2.91 -10.03 7.94
CA ASP A 37 -2.89 -10.76 9.21
C ASP A 37 -2.12 -10.02 10.33
N GLY A 38 -2.27 -8.70 10.39
CA GLY A 38 -1.59 -7.84 11.37
C GLY A 38 -0.10 -7.58 11.09
N ARG A 39 0.45 -8.08 9.98
CA ARG A 39 1.84 -7.88 9.56
C ARG A 39 1.94 -6.97 8.35
N HIS A 40 3.05 -6.23 8.23
CA HIS A 40 3.28 -5.38 7.08
C HIS A 40 3.83 -6.22 5.91
N ALA A 41 2.98 -6.48 4.91
CA ALA A 41 3.32 -7.36 3.80
C ALA A 41 3.99 -6.61 2.64
N CYS A 42 3.50 -5.40 2.33
CA CYS A 42 4.05 -4.59 1.25
C CYS A 42 3.76 -3.11 1.46
N THR A 43 4.54 -2.28 0.79
CA THR A 43 4.26 -0.85 0.66
C THR A 43 3.61 -0.60 -0.68
N TRP A 44 2.75 0.41 -0.77
CA TRP A 44 2.12 0.78 -2.02
C TRP A 44 2.37 2.23 -2.38
N LYS A 45 2.32 2.55 -3.66
CA LYS A 45 2.24 3.93 -4.17
C LYS A 45 1.25 4.01 -5.31
N ARG A 46 0.49 5.12 -5.36
CA ARG A 46 -0.33 5.46 -6.53
C ARG A 46 0.52 6.22 -7.54
N ALA A 47 0.73 5.64 -8.71
CA ALA A 47 1.25 6.37 -9.86
C ALA A 47 0.07 7.00 -10.61
N LEU A 48 0.17 8.31 -10.83
CA LEU A 48 -0.79 9.04 -11.65
C LEU A 48 -0.49 8.76 -13.13
N PRO A 49 -1.50 8.48 -13.95
CA PRO A 49 -1.30 8.32 -15.38
C PRO A 49 -0.93 9.66 -16.03
N ASN A 50 -0.19 9.60 -17.14
CA ASN A 50 0.09 10.77 -17.97
C ASN A 50 -1.15 11.27 -18.74
N ARG A 51 -2.16 10.40 -18.93
CA ARG A 51 -3.43 10.74 -19.59
C ARG A 51 -4.58 10.68 -18.59
N SER A 52 -5.51 11.63 -18.71
CA SER A 52 -6.66 11.76 -17.82
C SER A 52 -7.58 10.53 -17.80
N ASP A 53 -7.57 9.69 -18.84
CA ASP A 53 -8.50 8.56 -18.98
C ASP A 53 -7.84 7.21 -18.75
N SER A 54 -6.52 7.17 -18.56
CA SER A 54 -5.81 5.92 -18.28
C SER A 54 -6.07 5.44 -16.85
N PRO A 55 -6.00 4.13 -16.59
CA PRO A 55 -6.14 3.61 -15.23
C PRO A 55 -5.03 4.16 -14.32
N PHE A 56 -5.34 4.32 -13.03
CA PHE A 56 -4.29 4.53 -12.04
C PHE A 56 -3.51 3.25 -11.85
N THR A 57 -2.20 3.36 -11.59
CA THR A 57 -1.40 2.19 -11.24
C THR A 57 -1.09 2.21 -9.75
N LEU A 58 -1.43 1.13 -9.06
CA LEU A 58 -0.93 0.84 -7.71
C LEU A 58 0.36 0.04 -7.85
N ALA A 59 1.49 0.69 -7.55
CA ALA A 59 2.79 0.05 -7.48
C ALA A 59 2.98 -0.51 -6.07
N LEU A 60 2.89 -1.83 -5.94
CA LEU A 60 3.16 -2.57 -4.71
C LEU A 60 4.62 -3.00 -4.70
N ARG A 61 5.33 -2.69 -3.61
CA ARG A 61 6.68 -3.21 -3.34
C ARG A 61 6.59 -4.17 -2.18
N LEU A 62 6.82 -5.45 -2.46
CA LEU A 62 6.77 -6.51 -1.48
C LEU A 62 7.92 -6.40 -0.48
N LEU A 63 7.61 -6.62 0.80
CA LEU A 63 8.63 -6.82 1.83
C LEU A 63 8.96 -8.31 1.98
N GLU A 64 7.97 -9.16 1.72
CA GLU A 64 8.06 -10.61 1.73
C GLU A 64 7.26 -11.20 0.55
N PRO A 65 7.60 -12.39 0.03
CA PRO A 65 6.82 -13.05 -1.00
C PRO A 65 5.35 -13.23 -0.62
N LEU A 66 4.43 -12.89 -1.52
CA LEU A 66 3.00 -13.02 -1.27
C LEU A 66 2.55 -14.48 -1.30
N ARG A 67 1.80 -14.90 -0.29
CA ARG A 67 1.05 -16.15 -0.35
C ARG A 67 -0.11 -16.02 -1.36
N PRO A 68 -0.53 -17.10 -2.03
CA PRO A 68 -1.60 -17.05 -3.03
C PRO A 68 -2.90 -16.40 -2.55
N GLY A 69 -3.33 -16.68 -1.30
CA GLY A 69 -4.54 -16.07 -0.73
C GLY A 69 -4.45 -14.56 -0.56
N VAL A 70 -3.25 -14.03 -0.31
CA VAL A 70 -3.00 -12.60 -0.14
C VAL A 70 -3.11 -11.87 -1.47
N ARG A 71 -2.70 -12.51 -2.57
CA ARG A 71 -2.83 -11.92 -3.90
C ARG A 71 -4.29 -11.64 -4.24
N ARG A 72 -5.19 -12.60 -3.99
CA ARG A 72 -6.63 -12.40 -4.22
C ARG A 72 -7.20 -11.27 -3.36
N ALA A 73 -6.76 -11.16 -2.11
CA ALA A 73 -7.18 -10.07 -1.22
C ALA A 73 -6.72 -8.70 -1.73
N LEU A 74 -5.50 -8.61 -2.28
CA LEU A 74 -4.97 -7.40 -2.90
C LEU A 74 -5.75 -6.99 -4.15
N ASP A 75 -6.14 -7.95 -4.99
CA ASP A 75 -6.93 -7.68 -6.19
C ASP A 75 -8.30 -7.07 -5.80
N VAL A 76 -9.01 -7.69 -4.84
CA VAL A 76 -10.29 -7.17 -4.31
C VAL A 76 -10.12 -5.79 -3.66
N ALA A 77 -9.06 -5.57 -2.90
CA ALA A 77 -8.78 -4.27 -2.29
C ALA A 77 -8.53 -3.18 -3.36
N SER A 78 -7.86 -3.55 -4.45
CA SER A 78 -7.56 -2.66 -5.57
C SER A 78 -8.81 -2.29 -6.36
N GLU A 79 -9.72 -3.24 -6.57
CA GLU A 79 -11.05 -2.99 -7.16
C GLU A 79 -11.86 -2.00 -6.32
N ARG A 80 -11.97 -2.23 -5.01
CA ARG A 80 -12.68 -1.33 -4.09
C ARG A 80 -12.10 0.09 -4.11
N TYR A 81 -10.77 0.19 -4.17
CA TYR A 81 -10.10 1.49 -4.28
C TYR A 81 -10.41 2.17 -5.61
N GLY A 82 -10.47 1.41 -6.71
CA GLY A 82 -10.91 1.92 -8.01
C GLY A 82 -12.36 2.41 -8.00
N THR A 83 -13.28 1.66 -7.39
CA THR A 83 -14.67 2.09 -7.19
C THR A 83 -14.76 3.40 -6.42
N TYR A 84 -14.01 3.53 -5.31
CA TYR A 84 -13.96 4.76 -4.52
C TYR A 84 -13.47 5.96 -5.36
N LEU A 85 -12.48 5.75 -6.22
CA LEU A 85 -11.96 6.78 -7.12
C LEU A 85 -12.80 6.96 -8.41
N ARG A 86 -13.84 6.15 -8.60
CA ARG A 86 -14.65 6.05 -9.83
C ARG A 86 -13.80 5.85 -11.09
N ARG A 87 -12.69 5.10 -10.97
CA ARG A 87 -11.73 4.88 -12.06
C ARG A 87 -11.13 3.48 -11.98
N SER A 88 -10.81 2.93 -13.15
CA SER A 88 -10.08 1.66 -13.23
C SER A 88 -8.70 1.78 -12.61
N VAL A 89 -8.27 0.71 -11.93
CA VAL A 89 -6.98 0.62 -11.26
C VAL A 89 -6.26 -0.63 -11.75
N ALA A 90 -5.00 -0.46 -12.14
CA ALA A 90 -4.09 -1.56 -12.44
C ALA A 90 -3.15 -1.80 -11.25
N VAL A 91 -2.84 -3.07 -10.97
CA VAL A 91 -1.91 -3.45 -9.90
C VAL A 91 -0.60 -3.90 -10.53
N ASN A 92 0.50 -3.29 -10.11
CA ASN A 92 1.85 -3.70 -10.47
C ASN A 92 2.58 -4.15 -9.22
N VAL A 93 3.00 -5.41 -9.18
CA VAL A 93 3.72 -6.01 -8.05
C VAL A 93 5.19 -6.12 -8.41
N ARG A 94 6.07 -5.53 -7.60
CA ARG A 94 7.52 -5.56 -7.73
C ARG A 94 8.20 -6.09 -6.47
#